data_AF-A0A292IJP8-F1
#
_entry.id   AF-A0A292IJP8-F1
#
_cell.length_a   1.000
_cell.length_b   1.000
_cell.length_c   1.000
_cell.angle_alpha   90.00
_cell.angle_beta   90.00
_cell.angle_gamma   90.00
#
_symmetry.space_group_name_H-M   'P 1'
#
loop_
_entity.id
_entity.type
_entity.pdbx_description
1 polymer ?
#
loop_
_entity_poly.entity_id
_entity_poly.type
_entity_poly.pdbx_seq_one_letter_code
_entity_poly.pdbx_strand_id
1 'polypeptide(L)'
;MKITLTNQNGSEDLDFLGIKVFNHPKPLAFAKTLWKNLSGDKHIDDSSSRAFSDSQLVFINDLTKISDFLKLTGKNNHLVKMLLDKIVAEKIVDEQKILALTDAINNDLGFQAIEEAIDWSKMITNLFAIPEETYLDRNTFLKMLEHNIWQEKCTFIFCDLDWLSVSDLKPYLNLHNFIFINHDFRNNVRLVTELEAVVFLDETNRVMLELIDLEVFVNFLSVKTSEYCSLDDLTSYLKKEVNLKNQKIFYAIETLFEQK
;
A
#
# COMPACT_ATOMS: atom_id res chain seq x y z
N MET A 1 10.62 3.21 9.50
CA MET A 1 11.29 2.88 8.23
C MET A 1 12.06 4.12 7.80
N LYS A 2 13.33 4.01 7.39
CA LYS A 2 14.08 5.15 6.86
C LYS A 2 13.88 5.24 5.36
N ILE A 3 13.35 6.38 4.90
CA ILE A 3 13.25 6.71 3.49
C ILE A 3 14.48 7.53 3.14
N THR A 4 15.42 6.93 2.43
CA THR A 4 16.61 7.64 1.95
C THR A 4 16.31 8.29 0.60
N LEU A 5 16.28 9.62 0.56
CA LEU A 5 16.19 10.40 -0.67
C LEU A 5 17.60 10.66 -1.20
N THR A 6 17.98 9.94 -2.25
CA THR A 6 19.30 10.06 -2.89
C THR A 6 19.26 11.02 -4.08
N ASN A 7 20.21 11.94 -4.15
CA ASN A 7 20.41 12.84 -5.28
C ASN A 7 21.90 12.96 -5.65
N GLN A 8 22.23 13.86 -6.60
CA GLN A 8 23.59 14.03 -7.12
C GLN A 8 24.64 14.46 -6.07
N ASN A 9 24.23 14.94 -4.89
CA ASN A 9 25.11 15.49 -3.87
C ASN A 9 25.07 14.75 -2.52
N GLY A 10 24.28 13.68 -2.39
CA GLY A 10 24.19 12.90 -1.16
C GLY A 10 22.83 12.25 -0.95
N SER A 11 22.65 11.70 0.26
CA SER A 11 21.46 10.98 0.69
C SER A 11 20.93 11.56 2.00
N GLU A 12 19.64 11.88 2.06
CA GLU A 12 18.96 12.29 3.31
C GLU A 12 18.00 11.21 3.78
N ASP A 13 18.07 10.85 5.06
CA ASP A 13 17.19 9.86 5.68
C ASP A 13 15.97 10.55 6.31
N LEU A 14 14.78 10.15 5.89
CA LEU A 14 13.52 10.51 6.53
C LEU A 14 13.01 9.33 7.34
N ASP A 15 12.97 9.44 8.68
CA ASP A 15 12.30 8.45 9.52
C ASP A 15 10.78 8.55 9.34
N PHE A 16 10.15 7.44 8.94
CA PHE A 16 8.72 7.41 8.64
C PHE A 16 8.00 6.21 9.28
N LEU A 17 6.87 6.54 9.91
CA LEU A 17 5.81 5.66 10.40
C LEU A 17 4.48 6.36 10.09
N GLY A 18 3.45 5.66 9.59
CA GLY A 18 2.13 6.26 9.36
C GLY A 18 1.77 6.54 7.89
N ILE A 19 1.21 7.73 7.59
CA ILE A 19 0.84 8.18 6.24
C ILE A 19 1.72 9.36 5.79
N LYS A 20 2.26 9.29 4.57
CA LYS A 20 2.94 10.41 3.91
C LYS A 20 2.28 10.71 2.59
N VAL A 21 2.14 11.98 2.23
CA VAL A 21 1.51 12.41 0.99
C VAL A 21 2.46 13.31 0.22
N PHE A 22 2.90 12.84 -0.93
CA PHE A 22 3.80 13.55 -1.79
C PHE A 22 3.02 14.22 -2.93
N ASN A 23 3.16 15.55 -3.08
CA ASN A 23 2.64 16.25 -4.25
C ASN A 23 3.79 16.48 -5.24
N HIS A 24 3.74 15.85 -6.41
CA HIS A 24 4.83 15.81 -7.37
C HIS A 24 4.31 15.98 -8.82
N PRO A 25 4.97 16.76 -9.69
CA PRO A 25 4.52 16.96 -11.08
C PRO A 25 4.73 15.75 -12.01
N LYS A 26 5.46 14.73 -11.53
CA LYS A 26 5.68 13.45 -12.22
C LYS A 26 5.61 12.29 -11.20
N PRO A 27 4.45 11.99 -10.62
CA PRO A 27 4.29 11.03 -9.52
C PRO A 27 4.86 9.67 -9.83
N LEU A 28 4.55 9.09 -10.98
CA LEU A 28 5.03 7.76 -11.36
C LEU A 28 6.56 7.68 -11.40
N ALA A 29 7.23 8.67 -12.00
CA ALA A 29 8.69 8.70 -12.06
C ALA A 29 9.30 8.80 -10.65
N PHE A 30 8.73 9.65 -9.79
CA PHE A 30 9.17 9.80 -8.41
C PHE A 30 8.91 8.53 -7.58
N ALA A 31 7.74 7.90 -7.74
CA ALA A 31 7.38 6.66 -7.07
C ALA A 31 8.34 5.52 -7.43
N LYS A 32 8.71 5.40 -8.71
CA LYS A 32 9.72 4.42 -9.16
C LYS A 32 11.10 4.67 -8.54
N THR A 33 11.55 5.93 -8.48
CA THR A 33 12.81 6.29 -7.82
C THR A 33 12.75 5.98 -6.32
N LEU A 34 11.66 6.37 -5.66
CA LEU A 34 11.44 6.10 -4.24
C LEU A 34 11.45 4.60 -3.96
N TRP A 35 10.72 3.82 -4.75
CA TRP A 35 10.73 2.36 -4.65
C TRP A 35 12.13 1.78 -4.76
N LYS A 36 12.88 2.19 -5.80
CA LYS A 36 14.23 1.69 -6.05
C LYS A 36 15.13 1.94 -4.83
N ASN A 37 15.06 3.14 -4.26
CA ASN A 37 15.81 3.50 -3.06
C ASN A 37 15.41 2.65 -1.85
N LEU A 38 14.11 2.41 -1.65
CA LEU A 38 13.59 1.64 -0.51
C LEU A 38 13.85 0.13 -0.62
N SER A 39 13.86 -0.40 -1.84
CA SER A 39 14.04 -1.84 -2.13
C SER A 39 15.50 -2.30 -2.21
N GLY A 40 16.47 -1.37 -2.21
CA GLY A 40 17.90 -1.68 -2.27
C GLY A 40 18.37 -2.26 -3.62
N ASP A 41 18.19 -1.52 -4.71
CA ASP A 41 18.70 -1.84 -6.07
C ASP A 41 18.10 -3.09 -6.76
N LYS A 42 16.96 -3.61 -6.29
CA LYS A 42 16.20 -4.61 -7.06
C LYS A 42 15.64 -3.97 -8.34
N HIS A 43 15.96 -4.57 -9.49
CA HIS A 43 15.55 -4.09 -10.81
C HIS A 43 14.03 -3.97 -10.91
N ILE A 44 13.56 -2.74 -11.18
CA ILE A 44 12.20 -2.48 -11.69
C ILE A 44 12.30 -2.57 -13.20
N ASP A 45 11.44 -3.36 -13.83
CA ASP A 45 11.26 -3.30 -15.29
C ASP A 45 10.57 -1.98 -15.62
N ASP A 46 11.32 -1.03 -16.17
CA ASP A 46 10.89 0.34 -16.48
C ASP A 46 9.63 0.38 -17.37
N SER A 47 9.30 -0.71 -18.04
CA SER A 47 8.20 -0.83 -18.99
C SER A 47 6.84 -1.19 -18.38
N SER A 48 6.77 -1.69 -17.14
CA SER A 48 5.52 -2.21 -16.59
C SER A 48 4.85 -1.25 -15.60
N SER A 49 3.57 -0.95 -15.85
CA SER A 49 2.66 -0.20 -14.97
C SER A 49 2.06 -1.08 -13.86
N ARG A 50 2.67 -2.24 -13.58
CA ARG A 50 2.11 -3.23 -12.67
C ARG A 50 2.44 -2.89 -11.22
N ALA A 51 1.58 -3.35 -10.31
CA ALA A 51 1.90 -3.38 -8.90
C ALA A 51 3.14 -4.26 -8.68
N PHE A 52 4.08 -3.75 -7.88
CA PHE A 52 5.23 -4.52 -7.43
C PHE A 52 5.05 -4.82 -5.95
N SER A 53 5.42 -6.02 -5.53
CA SER A 53 5.54 -6.38 -4.12
C SER A 53 6.93 -6.93 -3.86
N ASP A 54 7.75 -6.19 -3.13
CA ASP A 54 8.83 -6.79 -2.35
C ASP A 54 8.27 -7.07 -0.95
N SER A 55 8.85 -7.99 -0.18
CA SER A 55 8.28 -8.52 1.08
C SER A 55 7.62 -7.49 2.03
N GLN A 56 8.04 -6.22 2.00
CA GLN A 56 7.51 -5.14 2.84
C GLN A 56 7.12 -3.86 2.07
N LEU A 57 7.18 -3.85 0.73
CA LEU A 57 6.82 -2.71 -0.10
C LEU A 57 5.75 -3.13 -1.10
N VAL A 58 4.72 -2.31 -1.30
CA VAL A 58 3.63 -2.59 -2.23
C VAL A 58 3.28 -1.34 -3.04
N PHE A 59 3.39 -1.40 -4.37
CA PHE A 59 3.05 -0.28 -5.25
C PHE A 59 1.64 -0.45 -5.82
N ILE A 60 0.82 0.59 -5.77
CA ILE A 60 -0.60 0.57 -6.20
C ILE A 60 -0.91 1.77 -7.10
N ASN A 61 -1.62 1.50 -8.19
CA ASN A 61 -2.17 2.48 -9.13
C ASN A 61 -3.52 1.98 -9.66
N ASP A 62 -4.17 2.74 -10.55
CA ASP A 62 -5.48 2.37 -11.13
C ASP A 62 -5.47 1.10 -12.00
N LEU A 63 -4.30 0.62 -12.41
CA LEU A 63 -4.14 -0.60 -13.20
C LEU A 63 -3.83 -1.83 -12.34
N THR A 64 -3.74 -1.65 -11.02
CA THR A 64 -3.47 -2.73 -10.08
C THR A 64 -4.67 -3.66 -10.02
N LYS A 65 -4.42 -4.96 -10.17
CA LYS A 65 -5.44 -6.01 -10.21
C LYS A 65 -5.50 -6.74 -8.87
N ILE A 66 -6.67 -7.30 -8.52
CA ILE A 66 -6.81 -8.13 -7.31
C ILE A 66 -5.86 -9.34 -7.36
N SER A 67 -5.66 -9.91 -8.55
CA SER A 67 -4.74 -11.02 -8.81
C SER A 67 -3.27 -10.70 -8.53
N ASP A 68 -2.90 -9.41 -8.42
CA ASP A 68 -1.52 -9.03 -8.07
C ASP A 68 -1.21 -9.38 -6.60
N PHE A 69 -2.23 -9.48 -5.74
CA PHE A 69 -2.09 -9.75 -4.31
C PHE A 69 -2.53 -11.16 -3.91
N LEU A 70 -3.57 -11.69 -4.56
CA LEU A 70 -4.12 -12.99 -4.23
C LEU A 70 -3.49 -14.07 -5.10
N LYS A 71 -3.18 -15.22 -4.50
CA LYS A 71 -2.69 -16.40 -5.20
C LYS A 71 -3.39 -17.63 -4.65
N LEU A 72 -3.73 -18.57 -5.52
CA LEU A 72 -4.27 -19.89 -5.13
C LEU A 72 -3.17 -20.95 -5.00
N THR A 73 -1.91 -20.54 -5.10
CA THR A 73 -0.74 -21.42 -5.04
C THR A 73 0.10 -21.11 -3.80
N GLY A 74 0.68 -22.15 -3.21
CA GLY A 74 1.56 -22.06 -2.03
C GLY A 74 0.89 -22.49 -0.73
N LYS A 75 1.60 -23.33 0.05
CA LYS A 75 1.07 -23.94 1.30
C LYS A 75 0.76 -22.94 2.42
N ASN A 76 1.36 -21.75 2.39
CA ASN A 76 1.19 -20.72 3.42
C ASN A 76 0.33 -19.53 2.95
N ASN A 77 -0.37 -19.66 1.83
CA ASN A 77 -1.24 -18.61 1.35
C ASN A 77 -2.51 -18.51 2.22
N HIS A 78 -2.82 -17.32 2.72
CA HIS A 78 -3.97 -17.08 3.59
C HIS A 78 -5.31 -17.46 2.93
N LEU A 79 -5.49 -17.12 1.66
CA LEU A 79 -6.71 -17.43 0.91
C LEU A 79 -6.89 -18.95 0.73
N VAL A 80 -5.80 -19.66 0.42
CA VAL A 80 -5.81 -21.13 0.31
C VAL A 80 -6.21 -21.76 1.64
N LYS A 81 -5.65 -21.28 2.76
CA LYS A 81 -6.03 -21.77 4.09
C LYS A 81 -7.51 -21.52 4.39
N MET A 82 -8.02 -20.32 4.11
CA MET A 82 -9.44 -20.01 4.29
C MET A 82 -10.36 -20.92 3.48
N LEU A 83 -10.00 -21.20 2.22
CA LEU A 83 -10.75 -22.12 1.36
C LEU A 83 -10.71 -23.54 1.91
N LEU A 84 -9.55 -24.04 2.33
CA LEU A 84 -9.41 -25.36 2.93
C LEU A 84 -10.24 -25.50 4.20
N ASP A 85 -10.17 -24.53 5.10
CA ASP A 85 -10.93 -24.54 6.35
C ASP A 85 -12.44 -24.64 6.06
N LYS A 86 -12.93 -23.94 5.02
CA LYS A 86 -14.32 -24.02 4.57
C LYS A 86 -14.67 -25.37 3.93
N ILE A 87 -13.82 -25.89 3.04
CA ILE A 87 -14.02 -27.19 2.39
C ILE A 87 -14.14 -28.31 3.42
N VAL A 88 -13.26 -28.30 4.44
CA VAL A 88 -13.23 -29.29 5.50
C VAL A 88 -14.43 -29.11 6.44
N ALA A 89 -14.71 -27.88 6.90
CA ALA A 89 -15.81 -27.62 7.82
C ALA A 89 -17.18 -28.00 7.24
N GLU A 90 -17.41 -27.69 5.96
CA GLU A 90 -18.65 -27.99 5.25
C GLU A 90 -18.69 -29.43 4.69
N LYS A 91 -17.63 -30.23 4.91
CA LYS A 91 -17.49 -31.60 4.39
C LYS A 91 -17.78 -31.71 2.89
N ILE A 92 -17.29 -30.74 2.11
CA ILE A 92 -17.47 -30.71 0.65
C ILE A 92 -16.83 -31.96 0.01
N VAL A 93 -15.71 -32.41 0.58
CA VAL A 93 -15.04 -33.66 0.24
C VAL A 93 -15.13 -34.60 1.43
N ASP A 94 -15.67 -35.78 1.20
CA ASP A 94 -15.90 -36.81 2.21
C ASP A 94 -14.88 -37.94 2.02
N GLU A 95 -13.76 -37.86 2.74
CA GLU A 95 -12.64 -38.80 2.66
C GLU A 95 -13.10 -40.25 2.87
N GLN A 96 -14.07 -40.49 3.75
CA GLN A 96 -14.60 -41.83 3.99
C GLN A 96 -15.30 -42.41 2.75
N LYS A 97 -16.01 -41.57 1.98
CA LYS A 97 -16.63 -42.01 0.73
C LYS A 97 -15.61 -42.26 -0.38
N ILE A 98 -14.54 -41.46 -0.43
CA ILE A 98 -13.47 -41.65 -1.40
C ILE A 98 -12.73 -42.97 -1.12
N LEU A 99 -12.43 -43.24 0.15
CA LEU A 99 -11.84 -44.52 0.56
C LEU A 99 -12.74 -45.71 0.22
N ALA A 100 -14.04 -45.63 0.58
CA ALA A 100 -15.00 -46.69 0.26
C ALA A 100 -15.13 -46.94 -1.26
N LEU A 101 -15.08 -45.88 -2.07
CA LEU A 101 -15.08 -46.00 -3.53
C LEU A 101 -13.80 -46.66 -4.06
N THR A 102 -12.65 -46.33 -3.47
CA THR A 102 -11.35 -46.88 -3.84
C THR A 102 -11.30 -48.38 -3.53
N ASP A 103 -11.77 -48.77 -2.34
CA ASP A 103 -11.90 -50.18 -1.94
C ASP A 103 -12.86 -50.93 -2.85
N ALA A 104 -14.02 -50.34 -3.19
CA ALA A 104 -14.98 -50.95 -4.09
C ALA A 104 -14.36 -51.24 -5.48
N ILE A 105 -13.65 -50.28 -6.06
CA ILE A 105 -12.99 -50.44 -7.37
C ILE A 105 -11.89 -51.51 -7.31
N ASN A 106 -11.04 -51.48 -6.28
CA ASN A 106 -9.97 -52.47 -6.12
C ASN A 106 -10.54 -53.89 -5.91
N ASN A 107 -11.65 -54.02 -5.17
CA ASN A 107 -12.37 -55.28 -5.00
C ASN A 107 -12.96 -55.78 -6.32
N ASP A 108 -13.57 -54.90 -7.11
CA ASP A 108 -14.13 -55.26 -8.42
C ASP A 108 -13.04 -55.72 -9.41
N LEU A 109 -11.83 -55.17 -9.33
CA LEU A 109 -10.69 -55.57 -10.15
C LEU A 109 -9.98 -56.83 -9.63
N GLY A 110 -10.14 -57.16 -8.35
CA GLY A 110 -9.49 -58.30 -7.69
C GLY A 110 -8.00 -58.09 -7.34
N PHE A 111 -7.52 -56.85 -7.39
CA PHE A 111 -6.16 -56.46 -6.96
C PHE A 111 -6.11 -54.96 -6.65
N GLN A 112 -5.07 -54.52 -5.95
CA GLN A 112 -4.86 -53.11 -5.61
C GLN A 112 -4.34 -52.34 -6.83
N ALA A 113 -5.26 -51.75 -7.60
CA ALA A 113 -4.97 -51.02 -8.84
C ALA A 113 -4.81 -49.52 -8.63
N ILE A 114 -5.54 -48.95 -7.66
CA ILE A 114 -5.56 -47.52 -7.35
C ILE A 114 -5.40 -47.28 -5.85
N GLU A 115 -4.90 -46.10 -5.50
CA GLU A 115 -4.78 -45.59 -4.13
C GLU A 115 -5.37 -44.18 -4.01
N GLU A 116 -5.82 -43.82 -2.82
CA GLU A 116 -6.27 -42.46 -2.54
C GLU A 116 -5.07 -41.50 -2.47
N ALA A 117 -5.12 -40.44 -3.28
CA ALA A 117 -4.08 -39.41 -3.29
C ALA A 117 -4.71 -38.01 -3.46
N ILE A 118 -5.30 -37.49 -2.38
CA ILE A 118 -5.91 -36.15 -2.41
C ILE A 118 -4.82 -35.07 -2.35
N ASP A 119 -4.73 -34.28 -3.42
CA ASP A 119 -3.91 -33.07 -3.49
C ASP A 119 -4.82 -31.84 -3.39
N TRP A 120 -4.97 -31.35 -2.16
CA TRP A 120 -5.79 -30.17 -1.84
C TRP A 120 -5.38 -28.91 -2.60
N SER A 121 -4.08 -28.73 -2.86
CA SER A 121 -3.61 -27.55 -3.59
C SER A 121 -4.08 -27.60 -5.05
N LYS A 122 -3.91 -28.75 -5.71
CA LYS A 122 -4.42 -28.95 -7.08
C LYS A 122 -5.94 -28.84 -7.15
N MET A 123 -6.65 -29.39 -6.17
CA MET A 123 -8.10 -29.31 -6.13
C MET A 123 -8.57 -27.87 -6.07
N ILE A 124 -8.00 -27.04 -5.18
CA ILE A 124 -8.34 -25.62 -5.09
C ILE A 124 -8.06 -24.89 -6.40
N THR A 125 -6.89 -25.08 -7.00
CA THR A 125 -6.55 -24.40 -8.26
C THR A 125 -7.40 -24.83 -9.45
N ASN A 126 -8.01 -26.02 -9.39
CA ASN A 126 -8.91 -26.52 -10.43
C ASN A 126 -10.36 -26.04 -10.24
N LEU A 127 -10.78 -25.80 -8.99
CA LEU A 127 -12.15 -25.40 -8.66
C LEU A 127 -12.34 -23.88 -8.62
N PHE A 128 -11.29 -23.15 -8.25
CA PHE A 128 -11.35 -21.71 -8.05
C PHE A 128 -10.35 -21.00 -8.95
N ALA A 129 -10.73 -19.81 -9.40
CA ALA A 129 -9.87 -18.91 -10.14
C ALA A 129 -9.98 -17.51 -9.54
N ILE A 130 -8.88 -16.77 -9.55
CA ILE A 130 -8.89 -15.35 -9.22
C ILE A 130 -9.12 -14.59 -10.53
N PRO A 131 -10.14 -13.72 -10.62
CA PRO A 131 -10.39 -12.95 -11.83
C PRO A 131 -9.19 -12.06 -12.19
N GLU A 132 -8.58 -12.31 -13.35
CA GLU A 132 -7.41 -11.55 -13.81
C GLU A 132 -7.77 -10.14 -14.29
N GLU A 133 -9.03 -9.89 -14.67
CA GLU A 133 -9.46 -8.59 -15.22
C GLU A 133 -10.16 -7.69 -14.21
N THR A 134 -10.15 -8.05 -12.92
CA THR A 134 -10.75 -7.22 -11.87
C THR A 134 -9.70 -6.32 -11.24
N TYR A 135 -9.85 -5.02 -11.51
CA TYR A 135 -9.03 -3.98 -10.88
C TYR A 135 -9.35 -3.84 -9.40
N LEU A 136 -8.34 -3.44 -8.64
CA LEU A 136 -8.48 -3.12 -7.23
C LEU A 136 -9.30 -1.83 -7.08
N ASP A 137 -10.30 -1.86 -6.21
CA ASP A 137 -11.06 -0.68 -5.81
C ASP A 137 -10.92 -0.39 -4.32
N ARG A 138 -11.48 0.75 -3.89
CA ARG A 138 -11.47 1.20 -2.50
C ARG A 138 -11.96 0.13 -1.53
N ASN A 139 -13.15 -0.43 -1.80
CA ASN A 139 -13.81 -1.32 -0.86
C ASN A 139 -13.07 -2.66 -0.73
N THR A 140 -12.54 -3.15 -1.85
CA THR A 140 -11.77 -4.39 -1.90
C THR A 140 -10.45 -4.22 -1.16
N PHE A 141 -9.72 -3.13 -1.42
CA PHE A 141 -8.45 -2.85 -0.75
C PHE A 141 -8.62 -2.73 0.78
N LEU A 142 -9.63 -1.99 1.25
CA LEU A 142 -9.89 -1.86 2.68
C LEU A 142 -10.22 -3.20 3.34
N LYS A 143 -11.04 -4.05 2.70
CA LYS A 143 -11.29 -5.41 3.20
C LYS A 143 -10.02 -6.26 3.27
N MET A 144 -9.11 -6.10 2.32
CA MET A 144 -7.82 -6.80 2.33
C MET A 144 -6.96 -6.37 3.53
N LEU A 145 -6.99 -5.09 3.89
CA LEU A 145 -6.34 -4.60 5.12
C LEU A 145 -7.01 -5.13 6.39
N GLU A 146 -8.35 -5.12 6.45
CA GLU A 146 -9.13 -5.67 7.59
C GLU A 146 -8.80 -7.14 7.86
N HIS A 147 -8.66 -7.93 6.79
CA HIS A 147 -8.29 -9.34 6.88
C HIS A 147 -6.78 -9.59 7.03
N ASN A 148 -5.96 -8.54 7.06
CA ASN A 148 -4.50 -8.60 7.20
C ASN A 148 -3.87 -9.63 6.24
N ILE A 149 -4.22 -9.58 4.95
CA ILE A 149 -3.78 -10.61 3.99
C ILE A 149 -2.24 -10.65 3.83
N TRP A 150 -1.54 -9.56 4.15
CA TRP A 150 -0.09 -9.43 4.02
C TRP A 150 0.69 -10.04 5.20
N GLN A 151 0.03 -10.34 6.33
CA GLN A 151 0.57 -10.95 7.56
C GLN A 151 1.68 -10.15 8.28
N GLU A 152 2.50 -9.41 7.54
CA GLU A 152 3.59 -8.55 8.00
C GLU A 152 3.30 -7.08 7.71
N LYS A 153 4.01 -6.19 8.41
CA LYS A 153 3.88 -4.74 8.21
C LYS A 153 4.47 -4.30 6.87
N CYS A 154 3.61 -4.13 5.87
CA CYS A 154 3.97 -3.53 4.59
C CYS A 154 3.87 -2.00 4.58
N THR A 155 4.61 -1.39 3.65
CA THR A 155 4.47 0.01 3.23
C THR A 155 3.83 0.05 1.84
N PHE A 156 2.66 0.65 1.73
CA PHE A 156 1.95 0.83 0.47
C PHE A 156 2.30 2.17 -0.15
N ILE A 157 2.58 2.20 -1.45
CA ILE A 157 2.87 3.38 -2.24
C ILE A 157 1.78 3.52 -3.30
N PHE A 158 0.87 4.46 -3.09
CA PHE A 158 -0.21 4.82 -4.01
C PHE A 158 0.26 5.92 -4.95
N CYS A 159 0.08 5.73 -6.24
CA CYS A 159 0.48 6.70 -7.27
C CYS A 159 -0.71 7.15 -8.10
N ASP A 160 -1.01 8.45 -8.07
CA ASP A 160 -2.10 9.10 -8.81
C ASP A 160 -3.43 8.36 -8.69
N LEU A 161 -3.84 8.11 -7.44
CA LEU A 161 -4.97 7.25 -7.13
C LEU A 161 -6.05 8.10 -6.45
N ASP A 162 -7.25 8.19 -7.02
CA ASP A 162 -8.29 9.14 -6.56
C ASP A 162 -9.36 8.48 -5.67
N TRP A 163 -9.52 7.17 -5.75
CA TRP A 163 -10.59 6.44 -5.06
C TRP A 163 -10.29 6.12 -3.60
N LEU A 164 -9.10 6.43 -3.08
CA LEU A 164 -8.70 6.14 -1.70
C LEU A 164 -8.36 7.42 -0.96
N SER A 165 -8.95 7.66 0.21
CA SER A 165 -8.57 8.81 1.03
C SER A 165 -7.65 8.41 2.17
N VAL A 166 -6.97 9.41 2.71
CA VAL A 166 -6.16 9.28 3.91
C VAL A 166 -7.00 8.82 5.11
N SER A 167 -8.20 9.38 5.28
CA SER A 167 -9.13 8.98 6.35
C SER A 167 -9.44 7.50 6.34
N ASP A 168 -9.49 6.88 5.16
CA ASP A 168 -9.77 5.45 5.02
C ASP A 168 -8.66 4.58 5.60
N LEU A 169 -7.43 5.10 5.66
CA LEU A 169 -6.23 4.36 6.05
C LEU A 169 -5.83 4.57 7.51
N LYS A 170 -6.36 5.60 8.18
CA LYS A 170 -6.10 5.90 9.60
C LYS A 170 -6.29 4.68 10.53
N PRO A 171 -7.33 3.84 10.38
CA PRO A 171 -7.51 2.67 11.25
C PRO A 171 -6.38 1.62 11.15
N TYR A 172 -5.58 1.65 10.09
CA TYR A 172 -4.61 0.60 9.75
C TYR A 172 -3.15 1.02 9.99
N LEU A 173 -2.89 2.21 10.55
CA LEU A 173 -1.53 2.75 10.75
C LEU A 173 -0.65 1.90 11.68
N ASN A 174 -1.27 1.17 12.61
CA ASN A 174 -0.55 0.24 13.47
C ASN A 174 -0.02 -0.96 12.69
N LEU A 175 -0.76 -1.40 11.67
CA LEU A 175 -0.47 -2.58 10.88
C LEU A 175 0.47 -2.27 9.70
N HIS A 176 0.32 -1.11 9.08
CA HIS A 176 0.96 -0.78 7.80
C HIS A 176 1.43 0.68 7.75
N ASN A 177 2.28 0.99 6.78
CA ASN A 177 2.61 2.37 6.43
C ASN A 177 2.05 2.69 5.04
N PHE A 178 1.79 3.96 4.77
CA PHE A 178 1.12 4.39 3.55
C PHE A 178 1.79 5.63 2.99
N ILE A 179 2.02 5.65 1.68
CA ILE A 179 2.65 6.74 0.96
C ILE A 179 1.76 7.05 -0.23
N PHE A 180 1.18 8.24 -0.28
CA PHE A 180 0.52 8.75 -1.48
C PHE A 180 1.50 9.59 -2.28
N ILE A 181 1.46 9.49 -3.59
CA ILE A 181 2.26 10.31 -4.50
C ILE A 181 1.34 10.73 -5.63
N ASN A 182 0.98 12.02 -5.71
CA ASN A 182 0.00 12.50 -6.68
C ASN A 182 0.43 13.82 -7.30
N HIS A 183 -0.18 14.16 -8.43
CA HIS A 183 -0.11 15.50 -9.00
C HIS A 183 -0.88 16.54 -8.19
N ASP A 184 -1.86 16.09 -7.39
CA ASP A 184 -2.65 16.92 -6.50
C ASP A 184 -2.98 16.12 -5.23
N PHE A 185 -2.46 16.57 -4.09
CA PHE A 185 -2.67 15.90 -2.80
C PHE A 185 -4.14 15.98 -2.33
N ARG A 186 -4.91 16.96 -2.83
CA ARG A 186 -6.32 17.16 -2.45
C ARG A 186 -7.22 16.01 -2.89
N ASN A 187 -6.76 15.17 -3.82
CA ASN A 187 -7.48 13.97 -4.23
C ASN A 187 -7.61 12.96 -3.08
N ASN A 188 -6.64 12.92 -2.17
CA ASN A 188 -6.61 11.95 -1.06
C ASN A 188 -6.78 12.59 0.31
N VAL A 189 -6.51 13.89 0.41
CA VAL A 189 -6.63 14.70 1.62
C VAL A 189 -7.90 15.54 1.51
N ARG A 190 -8.95 15.15 2.24
CA ARG A 190 -10.25 15.83 2.21
C ARG A 190 -10.32 16.96 3.22
N LEU A 191 -9.65 16.79 4.36
CA LEU A 191 -9.61 17.76 5.43
C LEU A 191 -8.16 18.14 5.70
N VAL A 192 -7.94 19.45 5.82
CA VAL A 192 -6.66 20.06 6.19
C VAL A 192 -6.12 19.48 7.52
N THR A 193 -7.01 19.13 8.44
CA THR A 193 -6.68 18.46 9.72
C THR A 193 -6.11 17.05 9.57
N GLU A 194 -6.10 16.50 8.36
CA GLU A 194 -5.41 15.24 8.10
C GLU A 194 -3.90 15.48 7.99
N LEU A 195 -3.43 16.69 7.68
CA LEU A 195 -2.01 16.98 7.48
C LEU A 195 -1.29 17.30 8.80
N GLU A 196 -0.13 16.68 9.00
CA GLU A 196 0.80 16.79 10.15
C GLU A 196 2.13 17.45 9.80
N ALA A 197 2.61 17.30 8.56
CA ALA A 197 3.84 17.95 8.11
C ALA A 197 3.73 18.37 6.66
N VAL A 198 4.65 19.21 6.24
CA VAL A 198 4.81 19.87 4.95
C VAL A 198 6.31 19.92 4.65
N VAL A 199 6.79 19.11 3.73
CA VAL A 199 8.19 19.08 3.30
C VAL A 199 8.33 19.86 2.00
N PHE A 200 9.25 20.81 1.90
CA PHE A 200 9.57 21.52 0.67
C PHE A 200 10.81 20.88 0.05
N LEU A 201 10.73 20.50 -1.24
CA LEU A 201 11.89 20.08 -2.01
C LEU A 201 12.25 21.08 -3.10
N ASP A 202 13.52 21.19 -3.49
CA ASP A 202 13.91 21.93 -4.68
C ASP A 202 13.74 21.13 -5.99
N GLU A 203 14.09 21.73 -7.14
CA GLU A 203 14.08 21.10 -8.47
C GLU A 203 14.93 19.81 -8.57
N THR A 204 15.88 19.63 -7.65
CA THR A 204 16.72 18.44 -7.55
C THR A 204 16.22 17.43 -6.51
N ASN A 205 15.01 17.63 -5.98
CA ASN A 205 14.39 16.86 -4.90
C ASN A 205 15.17 16.93 -3.57
N ARG A 206 15.95 17.99 -3.30
CA ARG A 206 16.58 18.21 -1.98
C ARG A 206 15.55 18.66 -0.97
N VAL A 207 15.57 18.12 0.25
CA VAL A 207 14.76 18.66 1.35
C VAL A 207 15.30 20.01 1.74
N MET A 208 14.54 21.05 1.45
CA MET A 208 14.90 22.43 1.78
C MET A 208 14.37 22.83 3.15
N LEU A 209 13.20 22.30 3.53
CA LEU A 209 12.51 22.68 4.75
C LEU A 209 11.44 21.64 5.07
N GLU A 210 11.52 21.00 6.24
CA GLU A 210 10.43 20.19 6.79
C GLU A 210 9.69 21.07 7.82
N LEU A 211 8.51 21.52 7.44
CA LEU A 211 7.59 22.21 8.34
C LEU A 211 6.62 21.18 8.83
N ILE A 212 6.40 21.05 10.13
CA ILE A 212 5.44 20.07 10.68
C ILE A 212 4.02 20.68 10.59
N ASP A 213 3.70 21.22 9.41
CA ASP A 213 2.56 22.04 8.98
C ASP A 213 2.77 23.57 9.11
N LEU A 214 2.67 24.36 8.00
CA LEU A 214 2.83 25.84 8.05
C LEU A 214 1.78 26.72 7.33
N GLU A 215 1.02 26.25 6.35
CA GLU A 215 -0.02 27.06 5.67
C GLU A 215 -1.36 26.35 5.49
N VAL A 216 -1.37 25.03 5.74
CA VAL A 216 -2.51 24.27 6.23
C VAL A 216 -2.69 24.65 7.69
N PHE A 217 -1.65 24.67 8.48
CA PHE A 217 -1.43 25.47 9.68
C PHE A 217 -1.84 26.95 9.55
N VAL A 218 -1.36 27.79 8.61
CA VAL A 218 -1.83 29.21 8.49
C VAL A 218 -3.27 29.39 7.99
N ASN A 219 -3.82 28.56 7.10
CA ASN A 219 -5.21 28.73 6.62
C ASN A 219 -6.24 27.80 7.28
N PHE A 220 -5.80 26.81 8.04
CA PHE A 220 -6.54 26.27 9.18
C PHE A 220 -6.62 27.34 10.27
N LEU A 221 -5.49 27.98 10.65
CA LEU A 221 -5.48 29.12 11.56
C LEU A 221 -6.44 30.22 11.07
N SER A 222 -6.49 30.52 9.76
CA SER A 222 -7.43 31.50 9.19
C SER A 222 -8.90 31.02 9.09
N VAL A 223 -9.18 29.72 8.95
CA VAL A 223 -10.55 29.17 8.77
C VAL A 223 -11.17 28.64 10.08
N LYS A 224 -10.38 28.41 11.14
CA LYS A 224 -10.80 27.90 12.47
C LYS A 224 -10.89 28.96 13.59
N THR A 225 -10.12 30.06 13.53
CA THR A 225 -10.10 31.14 14.54
C THR A 225 -11.07 32.29 14.25
N SER A 226 -11.64 32.33 13.04
CA SER A 226 -12.41 33.48 12.52
C SER A 226 -11.63 34.80 12.46
N GLU A 227 -10.31 34.75 12.61
CA GLU A 227 -9.38 35.89 12.44
C GLU A 227 -8.41 35.60 11.28
N TYR A 228 -7.89 36.66 10.67
CA TYR A 228 -7.10 36.56 9.43
C TYR A 228 -5.60 36.47 9.74
N CYS A 229 -4.96 35.34 9.43
CA CYS A 229 -3.51 35.20 9.42
C CYS A 229 -2.99 35.45 7.99
N SER A 230 -1.96 36.30 7.82
CA SER A 230 -1.55 36.77 6.50
C SER A 230 -0.36 36.01 5.92
N LEU A 231 -0.40 35.77 4.61
CA LEU A 231 0.70 35.15 3.86
C LEU A 231 1.99 35.97 3.96
N ASP A 232 1.90 37.30 4.09
CA ASP A 232 3.06 38.21 4.08
C ASP A 232 3.87 38.19 5.39
N ASP A 233 3.26 37.79 6.50
CA ASP A 233 3.95 37.53 7.77
C ASP A 233 4.74 36.20 7.72
N LEU A 234 4.14 35.15 7.15
CA LEU A 234 4.80 33.86 6.90
C LEU A 234 5.95 33.99 5.88
N THR A 235 5.67 34.75 4.83
CA THR A 235 6.55 34.92 3.69
C THR A 235 7.70 35.89 3.97
N SER A 236 7.54 36.89 4.86
CA SER A 236 8.66 37.75 5.30
C SER A 236 9.66 37.04 6.20
N TYR A 237 9.18 36.05 6.96
CA TYR A 237 10.02 35.13 7.73
C TYR A 237 10.80 34.17 6.80
N LEU A 238 10.13 33.53 5.84
CA LEU A 238 10.75 32.59 4.91
C LEU A 238 11.68 33.25 3.87
N LYS A 239 11.37 34.46 3.36
CA LYS A 239 12.17 35.19 2.35
C LYS A 239 13.48 35.80 2.89
N LYS A 240 13.62 36.03 4.20
CA LYS A 240 14.83 36.57 4.82
C LYS A 240 15.92 35.51 5.03
N GLU A 241 15.53 34.24 5.04
CA GLU A 241 16.36 33.07 5.34
C GLU A 241 16.54 32.11 4.13
N VAL A 242 15.56 31.97 3.21
CA VAL A 242 15.54 30.88 2.21
C VAL A 242 15.01 31.33 0.82
N ASN A 243 15.80 31.17 -0.24
CA ASN A 243 15.54 31.71 -1.60
C ASN A 243 14.61 30.78 -2.44
N LEU A 244 13.34 31.17 -2.65
CA LEU A 244 12.19 30.25 -2.92
C LEU A 244 11.71 30.04 -4.38
N LYS A 245 12.42 30.45 -5.44
CA LYS A 245 11.80 30.46 -6.80
C LYS A 245 11.45 29.09 -7.42
N ASN A 246 12.01 27.98 -6.92
CA ASN A 246 12.06 26.70 -7.64
C ASN A 246 11.76 25.45 -6.75
N GLN A 247 10.67 25.43 -5.96
CA GLN A 247 10.38 24.34 -5.00
C GLN A 247 9.02 23.63 -5.19
N LYS A 248 8.94 22.36 -4.75
CA LYS A 248 7.77 21.45 -4.70
C LYS A 248 7.39 21.19 -3.23
N ILE A 249 6.10 21.11 -2.92
CA ILE A 249 5.57 20.94 -1.55
C ILE A 249 5.07 19.51 -1.35
N PHE A 250 5.40 18.85 -0.26
CA PHE A 250 5.00 17.50 0.13
C PHE A 250 4.42 17.55 1.54
N TYR A 251 3.72 16.52 2.01
CA TYR A 251 3.00 16.54 3.28
C TYR A 251 3.16 15.21 4.06
N ALA A 252 3.08 15.22 5.39
CA ALA A 252 2.88 14.03 6.25
C ALA A 252 1.54 14.15 6.99
N ILE A 253 0.98 13.05 7.51
CA ILE A 253 -0.38 13.00 8.09
C ILE A 253 -0.39 12.18 9.39
N GLU A 254 -1.15 12.71 10.37
CA GLU A 254 -1.45 12.17 11.70
C GLU A 254 -0.89 10.78 12.03
N THR A 255 0.18 10.74 12.84
CA THR A 255 0.65 9.54 13.51
C THR A 255 0.02 9.46 14.90
N LEU A 256 -0.68 8.36 15.20
CA LEU A 256 -1.10 8.04 16.56
C LEU A 256 0.15 7.80 17.44
N PHE A 257 0.72 8.89 17.95
CA PHE A 257 1.56 8.89 19.15
C PHE A 257 0.81 9.53 20.33
N GLU A 258 -0.49 9.26 20.43
CA GLU A 258 -1.22 9.41 21.68
C GLU A 258 -1.69 8.04 22.15
N GLN A 259 -0.77 7.31 22.80
CA GLN A 259 -1.02 6.48 23.98
C GLN A 259 0.30 5.84 24.46
N LYS A 260 1.04 6.61 25.25
CA LYS A 260 1.82 6.08 26.37
C LYS A 260 1.44 6.84 27.62
#